data_AF-A0A132B1G4-F1
#
_entry.id   AF-A0A132B1G4-F1
#
_cell.length_a   1.000
_cell.length_b   1.000
_cell.length_c   1.000
_cell.angle_alpha   90.00
_cell.angle_beta   90.00
_cell.angle_gamma   90.00
#
_symmetry.space_group_name_H-M   'P 1'
#
loop_
_entity.id
_entity.type
_entity.pdbx_description
1 polymer ?
#
loop_
_entity_poly.entity_id
_entity_poly.type
_entity_poly.pdbx_seq_one_letter_code
_entity_poly.pdbx_strand_id
1 'polypeptide(L)'
;MDHAGRLQCDWQTCFKSFYRNADLQRHYRIHTGDRPHLCPTPGCGKSFSQRSALTIHTRTHTGEKPYLCPQIGCGKGFADASRLTKHRWIHTGRRPYKCTQKRCLKRSVFLH
;
A
#
# COMPACT_ATOMS: atom_id res chain seq x y z
N MET A 1 -31.09 -3.17 6.98
CA MET A 1 -29.75 -3.12 7.61
C MET A 1 -29.36 -1.65 7.69
N ASP A 2 -29.62 -1.02 8.82
CA ASP A 2 -29.46 0.42 9.02
C ASP A 2 -28.01 0.90 8.84
N HIS A 3 -27.83 1.89 7.96
CA HIS A 3 -26.57 2.62 7.77
C HIS A 3 -26.38 3.65 8.88
N ALA A 4 -26.16 3.20 10.11
CA ALA A 4 -25.84 4.07 11.22
C ALA A 4 -24.48 4.78 11.01
N GLY A 5 -24.52 6.12 10.98
CA GLY A 5 -23.45 7.09 11.25
C GLY A 5 -22.03 6.76 10.79
N ARG A 6 -21.59 7.31 9.65
CA ARG A 6 -20.15 7.40 9.35
C ARG A 6 -19.48 8.41 10.28
N LEU A 7 -18.35 8.03 10.86
CA LEU A 7 -17.50 8.92 11.66
C LEU A 7 -16.65 9.78 10.73
N GLN A 8 -16.74 11.10 10.87
CA GLN A 8 -15.94 12.03 10.08
C GLN A 8 -14.66 12.40 10.82
N CYS A 9 -13.57 12.61 10.07
CA CYS A 9 -12.40 13.27 10.62
C CYS A 9 -12.71 14.76 10.83
N ASP A 10 -12.34 15.30 11.99
CA ASP A 10 -12.55 16.69 12.38
C ASP A 10 -11.39 17.63 12.00
N TRP A 11 -10.34 17.11 11.35
CA TRP A 11 -9.22 17.91 10.90
C TRP A 11 -9.67 18.87 9.79
N GLN A 12 -9.36 20.17 9.91
CA GLN A 12 -9.97 21.25 9.13
C GLN A 12 -9.86 21.06 7.60
N THR A 13 -8.83 20.39 7.12
CA THR A 13 -8.57 20.14 5.70
C THR A 13 -8.78 18.68 5.28
N CYS A 14 -9.34 17.84 6.17
CA CYS A 14 -9.57 16.44 5.91
C CYS A 14 -11.05 16.12 5.73
N PHE A 15 -11.41 15.56 4.57
CA PHE A 15 -12.78 15.18 4.24
C PHE A 15 -13.00 13.66 4.29
N LYS A 16 -12.19 12.93 5.07
CA LYS A 16 -12.29 11.46 5.19
C LYS A 16 -13.35 11.07 6.22
N SER A 17 -14.10 10.03 5.88
CA SER A 17 -15.06 9.38 6.78
C SER A 17 -14.81 7.88 6.89
N PHE A 18 -15.17 7.32 8.04
CA PHE A 18 -14.86 5.95 8.42
C PHE A 18 -16.08 5.28 9.05
N TYR A 19 -16.17 3.97 8.88
CA TYR A 19 -17.25 3.18 9.47
C TYR A 19 -16.91 2.69 10.88
N ARG A 20 -15.63 2.64 11.24
CA ARG A 20 -15.16 2.14 12.53
C ARG A 20 -14.31 3.19 13.20
N ASN A 21 -14.50 3.39 14.51
CA ASN A 21 -13.69 4.32 15.28
C ASN A 21 -12.19 3.96 15.22
N ALA A 22 -11.85 2.67 15.27
CA ALA A 22 -10.47 2.22 15.12
C ALA A 22 -9.80 2.68 13.81
N ASP A 23 -10.57 2.77 12.71
CA ASP A 23 -10.06 3.24 11.42
C ASP A 23 -9.84 4.76 11.44
N LEU A 24 -10.75 5.53 12.06
CA LEU A 24 -10.60 6.96 12.27
C LEU A 24 -9.41 7.28 13.19
N GLN A 25 -9.26 6.59 14.32
CA GLN A 25 -8.12 6.75 15.23
C GLN A 25 -6.79 6.45 14.55
N ARG A 26 -6.73 5.39 13.76
CA ARG A 26 -5.56 5.09 12.93
C ARG A 26 -5.31 6.17 11.88
N HIS A 27 -6.35 6.75 11.31
CA HIS A 27 -6.24 7.83 10.33
C HIS A 27 -5.65 9.11 10.92
N TYR A 28 -5.99 9.47 12.17
CA TYR A 28 -5.42 10.65 12.85
C TYR A 28 -3.88 10.65 12.90
N ARG A 29 -3.25 9.47 12.90
CA ARG A 29 -1.79 9.34 12.82
C ARG A 29 -1.17 9.99 11.57
N ILE A 30 -1.94 10.17 10.52
CA ILE A 30 -1.51 10.89 9.32
C ILE A 30 -1.37 12.39 9.61
N HIS A 31 -2.22 12.94 10.47
CA HIS A 31 -2.20 14.35 10.86
C HIS A 31 -1.18 14.62 11.95
N THR A 32 -1.13 13.79 12.98
CA THR A 32 -0.18 13.94 14.10
C THR A 32 1.24 13.51 13.76
N GLY A 33 1.41 12.75 12.68
CA GLY A 33 2.68 12.12 12.34
C GLY A 33 3.04 10.93 13.24
N ASP A 34 2.12 10.48 14.11
CA ASP A 34 2.35 9.38 15.04
C ASP A 34 2.69 8.07 14.30
N ARG A 35 3.79 7.44 14.74
CA ARG A 35 4.36 6.23 14.16
C ARG A 35 4.82 5.30 15.28
N PRO A 36 3.87 4.65 15.99
CA PRO A 36 4.18 3.90 17.20
C PRO A 36 4.95 2.59 16.93
N HIS A 37 5.08 2.18 15.67
CA HIS A 37 5.70 0.91 15.31
C HIS A 37 7.13 1.12 14.80
N LEU A 38 8.09 1.10 15.71
CA LEU A 38 9.53 1.20 15.40
C LEU A 38 10.05 -0.11 14.81
N CYS A 39 10.95 -0.01 13.82
CA CYS A 39 11.69 -1.14 13.30
C CYS A 39 12.68 -1.66 14.35
N PRO A 40 12.61 -2.95 14.72
CA PRO A 40 13.50 -3.52 15.73
C PRO A 40 14.94 -3.74 15.21
N THR A 41 15.18 -3.59 13.91
CA THR A 41 16.50 -3.81 13.31
C THR A 41 17.48 -2.71 13.74
N PRO A 42 18.62 -3.08 14.36
CA PRO A 42 19.64 -2.12 14.78
C PRO A 42 20.12 -1.24 13.62
N GLY A 43 20.27 0.06 13.87
CA GLY A 43 20.71 1.03 12.86
C GLY A 43 19.63 1.44 11.83
N CYS A 44 18.42 0.86 11.86
CA CYS A 44 17.38 1.22 10.89
C CYS A 44 16.65 2.52 11.25
N GLY A 45 16.22 2.68 12.51
CA GLY A 45 15.54 3.88 13.02
C GLY A 45 14.18 4.21 12.39
N LYS A 46 13.67 3.41 11.44
CA LYS A 46 12.40 3.67 10.76
C LYS A 46 11.21 3.30 11.62
N SER A 47 10.16 4.12 11.60
CA SER A 47 8.90 3.87 12.29
C SER A 47 7.68 3.98 11.36
N PHE A 48 6.60 3.31 11.73
CA PHE A 48 5.39 3.18 10.91
C PHE A 48 4.12 3.46 11.71
N SER A 49 3.12 4.03 11.03
CA SER A 49 1.80 4.28 11.62
C SER A 49 0.95 3.02 11.76
N GLN A 50 1.32 1.92 11.08
CA GLN A 50 0.61 0.64 11.13
C GLN A 50 1.58 -0.54 11.27
N ARG A 51 1.19 -1.55 12.07
CA ARG A 51 1.97 -2.77 12.27
C ARG A 51 2.21 -3.54 10.98
N SER A 52 1.21 -3.63 10.09
CA SER A 52 1.35 -4.31 8.79
C SER A 52 2.42 -3.66 7.91
N ALA A 53 2.53 -2.32 7.94
CA ALA A 53 3.57 -1.59 7.21
C ALA A 53 4.96 -1.90 7.79
N LEU A 54 5.08 -1.99 9.12
CA LEU A 54 6.31 -2.45 9.77
C LEU A 54 6.67 -3.88 9.35
N THR A 55 5.72 -4.83 9.37
CA THR A 55 5.97 -6.23 8.97
C THR A 55 6.43 -6.33 7.51
N ILE A 56 5.82 -5.57 6.60
CA ILE A 56 6.27 -5.53 5.20
C ILE A 56 7.67 -4.90 5.10
N HIS A 57 7.94 -3.88 5.90
CA HIS A 57 9.26 -3.26 5.94
C HIS A 57 10.33 -4.21 6.48
N THR A 58 10.07 -4.99 7.53
CA THR A 58 11.08 -5.92 8.09
C THR A 58 11.53 -6.95 7.06
N ARG A 59 10.68 -7.30 6.09
CA ARG A 59 11.06 -8.15 4.95
C ARG A 59 12.13 -7.56 4.05
N THR A 60 12.35 -6.24 4.07
CA THR A 60 13.46 -5.63 3.33
C THR A 60 14.82 -5.92 3.98
N HIS A 61 14.82 -6.23 5.29
CA HIS A 61 16.04 -6.61 6.00
C HIS A 61 16.33 -8.11 5.87
N THR A 62 15.29 -8.94 5.90
CA THR A 62 15.42 -10.40 5.80
C THR A 62 15.48 -10.92 4.36
N GLY A 63 15.03 -10.14 3.38
CA GLY A 63 14.90 -10.57 1.99
C GLY A 63 13.70 -11.50 1.73
N GLU A 64 12.83 -11.73 2.72
CA GLU A 64 11.68 -12.63 2.61
C GLU A 64 10.71 -12.16 1.52
N LYS A 65 10.35 -13.07 0.62
CA LYS A 65 9.44 -12.83 -0.52
C LYS A 65 8.32 -13.86 -0.57
N PRO A 66 7.36 -13.82 0.37
CA PRO A 66 6.35 -14.86 0.49
C PRO A 66 5.32 -14.85 -0.67
N TYR A 67 5.24 -13.77 -1.45
CA TYR A 67 4.29 -13.66 -2.54
C TYR A 67 4.97 -13.95 -3.87
N LEU A 68 4.86 -15.19 -4.34
CA LEU A 68 5.44 -15.63 -5.60
C LEU A 68 4.50 -15.41 -6.79
N CYS A 69 5.08 -15.06 -7.94
CA CYS A 69 4.33 -14.96 -9.19
C CYS A 69 3.95 -16.36 -9.69
N PRO A 70 2.67 -16.65 -9.91
CA PRO A 70 2.23 -17.97 -10.37
C PRO A 70 2.43 -18.18 -11.89
N GLN A 71 2.91 -17.17 -12.63
CA GLN A 71 3.15 -17.29 -14.07
C GLN A 71 4.35 -18.21 -14.32
N ILE A 72 4.13 -19.25 -15.13
CA ILE A 72 5.18 -20.21 -15.53
C ILE A 72 6.34 -19.45 -16.20
N GLY A 73 7.56 -19.75 -15.78
CA GLY A 73 8.79 -19.11 -16.28
C GLY A 73 9.12 -17.74 -15.66
N CYS A 74 8.27 -17.16 -14.79
CA CYS A 74 8.55 -15.85 -14.19
C CYS A 74 9.45 -15.94 -12.94
N GLY A 75 9.09 -16.80 -11.98
CA GLY A 75 9.86 -17.00 -10.73
C GLY A 75 9.99 -15.77 -9.80
N LYS A 76 9.44 -14.60 -10.16
CA LYS A 76 9.58 -13.37 -9.35
C LYS A 76 8.78 -13.45 -8.05
N GLY A 77 9.43 -13.18 -6.92
CA GLY A 77 8.84 -13.08 -5.59
C GLY A 77 8.78 -11.65 -5.05
N PHE A 78 7.79 -11.36 -4.20
CA PHE A 78 7.51 -10.03 -3.64
C PHE A 78 7.31 -10.07 -2.12
N ALA A 79 7.69 -8.97 -1.45
CA ALA A 79 7.53 -8.81 -0.01
C ALA A 79 6.08 -8.51 0.44
N ASP A 80 5.20 -8.08 -0.49
CA ASP A 80 3.78 -7.86 -0.22
C ASP A 80 2.88 -8.21 -1.42
N ALA A 81 1.62 -8.53 -1.13
CA ALA A 81 0.63 -8.94 -2.12
C ALA A 81 0.24 -7.83 -3.12
N SER A 82 0.30 -6.56 -2.71
CA SER A 82 -0.04 -5.44 -3.59
C SER A 82 1.00 -5.28 -4.70
N ARG A 83 2.28 -5.47 -4.38
CA ARG A 83 3.38 -5.50 -5.35
C ARG A 83 3.24 -6.67 -6.33
N LEU A 84 2.91 -7.88 -5.83
CA LEU A 84 2.61 -9.02 -6.71
C LEU A 84 1.42 -8.71 -7.65
N THR A 85 0.36 -8.12 -7.12
CA THR A 85 -0.85 -7.80 -7.89
C THR A 85 -0.55 -6.82 -9.01
N LYS A 86 0.24 -5.77 -8.73
CA LYS A 86 0.71 -4.82 -9.75
C LYS A 86 1.62 -5.49 -10.78
N HIS A 87 2.52 -6.36 -10.33
CA HIS A 87 3.40 -7.12 -11.24
C HIS A 87 2.62 -7.98 -12.23
N ARG A 88 1.52 -8.62 -11.80
CA ARG A 88 0.65 -9.43 -12.69
C ARG A 88 0.05 -8.65 -13.86
N TRP A 89 -0.01 -7.31 -13.79
CA TRP A 89 -0.48 -6.48 -14.90
C TRP A 89 0.46 -6.53 -16.10
N ILE A 90 1.74 -6.84 -15.89
CA ILE A 90 2.72 -6.99 -16.97
C ILE A 90 2.39 -8.23 -17.81
N HIS A 91 2.07 -9.36 -17.17
CA HIS A 91 1.71 -10.61 -17.87
C HIS A 91 0.36 -10.53 -18.58
N THR A 92 -0.58 -9.77 -18.02
CA THR A 92 -1.94 -9.64 -18.56
C THR A 92 -2.10 -8.45 -19.51
N GLY A 93 -1.09 -7.60 -19.66
CA GLY A 93 -1.19 -6.32 -20.37
C GLY A 93 -2.22 -5.34 -19.77
N ARG A 94 -2.73 -5.61 -18.55
CA ARG A 94 -3.83 -4.83 -17.96
C ARG A 94 -3.36 -3.42 -17.64
N ARG A 95 -4.11 -2.42 -18.13
CA ARG A 95 -3.93 -0.99 -17.81
C ARG A 95 -5.08 -0.50 -16.93
N PRO A 96 -4.95 -0.57 -15.59
CA PRO A 96 -6.03 -0.20 -14.68
C PRO A 96 -6.32 1.30 -14.68
N TYR A 97 -5.33 2.12 -15.05
CA TYR A 97 -5.50 3.57 -15.18
C TYR A 97 -5.52 3.93 -16.67
N LYS A 98 -6.67 4.43 -17.12
CA LYS A 98 -6.81 5.00 -18.47
C LYS A 98 -6.65 6.51 -18.36
N CYS A 99 -5.61 7.05 -18.99
CA CYS A 99 -5.52 8.50 -19.19
C CYS A 99 -6.49 8.88 -20.33
N THR A 100 -7.48 9.72 -20.02
CA THR A 100 -8.47 10.22 -21.00
C THR A 100 -7.93 11.36 -21.85
N GLN A 101 -6.72 11.85 -21.57
CA GLN A 101 -6.08 12.92 -22.34
C GLN A 101 -5.33 12.36 -23.56
N LYS A 102 -5.54 13.00 -24.72
CA LYS A 102 -5.04 12.58 -26.05
C LYS A 102 -3.51 12.44 -26.13
N ARG A 103 -2.75 13.10 -25.25
CA ARG A 103 -1.27 13.11 -25.23
C ARG A 103 -0.63 11.89 -24.53
N CYS A 104 -1.38 11.18 -23.69
CA CYS A 104 -0.87 10.03 -22.92
C CYS A 104 -0.74 8.73 -23.75
N LEU A 105 -1.19 8.71 -25.01
CA LEU A 105 -1.30 7.49 -25.82
C LEU A 105 0.05 6.89 -26.22
N LYS A 106 1.17 7.59 -26.01
CA LYS A 106 2.51 7.13 -26.38
C LYS A 106 3.47 7.18 -25.18
N ARG A 107 3.50 6.11 -24.40
CA ARG A 107 4.71 5.59 -23.74
C ARG A 107 4.38 4.29 -23.00
N SER A 108 4.64 3.19 -23.69
CA SER A 108 4.86 1.89 -23.06
C SER A 108 6.28 1.90 -22.51
N VAL A 109 6.43 1.93 -21.20
CA VAL A 109 7.68 1.51 -20.57
C VAL A 109 7.32 0.61 -19.39
N PHE A 110 7.19 -0.67 -19.69
CA PHE A 110 7.55 -1.73 -18.75
C PHE A 110 8.72 -2.46 -19.42
N LEU A 111 9.91 -1.86 -19.36
CA LEU A 111 11.12 -2.50 -19.87
C LEU A 111 11.81 -3.25 -18.73
N HIS A 112 12.07 -4.54 -18.99
CA HIS A 112 12.97 -5.51 -18.34
C HIS A 112 13.01 -5.59 -16.80
#